data_AF-A0A349MUA6-F1
#
_entry.id   AF-A0A349MUA6-F1
#
_cell.length_a   1.000
_cell.length_b   1.000
_cell.length_c   1.000
_cell.angle_alpha   90.00
_cell.angle_beta   90.00
_cell.angle_gamma   90.00
#
_symmetry.space_group_name_H-M   'P 1'
#
loop_
_entity.id
_entity.type
_entity.pdbx_description
1 polymer ?
#
loop_
_entity_poly.entity_id
_entity_poly.type
_entity_poly.pdbx_seq_one_letter_code
_entity_poly.pdbx_strand_id
1 'polypeptide(L)'
;NLQIVNGVSDADLALATGTLKPNQVMGQGNYAIAGHRMDQKDAMFSPLFWRSRVGQKIYLTDLTHVYEYKTTERTFIKATRVDVVNDVPGKKLVTLITCDATGANRLMVRGKLMHSYTWKSAPKAAIKGFSYKQTVETIAS
;
A
#
# COMPACT_ATOMS: atom_id res chain seq x y z
N ASN A 1 4.74 9.20 3.33
CA ASN A 1 3.89 8.41 4.25
C ASN A 1 2.48 8.42 3.67
N LEU A 2 1.75 7.31 3.67
CA LEU A 2 0.44 7.22 3.03
C LEU A 2 -0.58 6.53 3.93
N GLN A 3 -1.76 7.11 4.01
CA GLN A 3 -2.86 6.62 4.84
C GLN A 3 -3.79 5.72 4.03
N ILE A 4 -4.05 4.53 4.55
CA ILE A 4 -4.96 3.55 3.96
C ILE A 4 -6.33 3.73 4.62
N VAL A 5 -7.35 3.93 3.79
CA VAL A 5 -8.76 3.96 4.20
C VAL A 5 -9.42 2.63 3.84
N ASN A 6 -10.45 2.24 4.60
CA ASN A 6 -11.21 1.03 4.32
C ASN A 6 -12.25 1.29 3.21
N GLY A 7 -12.22 0.48 2.15
CA GLY A 7 -13.15 0.58 1.02
C GLY A 7 -12.63 1.43 -0.15
N VAL A 8 -13.38 1.38 -1.25
CA VAL A 8 -13.15 2.15 -2.48
C VAL A 8 -14.48 2.73 -2.97
N SER A 9 -14.83 3.95 -2.56
CA SER A 9 -15.80 4.74 -3.34
C SER A 9 -15.06 5.58 -4.39
N ASP A 10 -15.73 5.97 -5.48
CA ASP A 10 -15.11 6.78 -6.54
C ASP A 10 -14.56 8.14 -6.01
N ALA A 11 -15.15 8.66 -4.93
CA ALA A 11 -14.66 9.83 -4.21
C ALA A 11 -13.43 9.52 -3.32
N ASP A 12 -13.33 8.31 -2.76
CA ASP A 12 -12.18 7.87 -1.95
C ASP A 12 -10.95 7.58 -2.81
N LEU A 13 -11.14 7.15 -4.05
CA LEU A 13 -10.04 6.95 -5.02
C LEU A 13 -9.30 8.25 -5.37
N ALA A 14 -9.93 9.41 -5.18
CA ALA A 14 -9.34 10.72 -5.46
C ALA A 14 -8.39 11.21 -4.36
N LEU A 15 -8.54 10.74 -3.11
CA LEU A 15 -7.77 11.24 -1.96
C LEU A 15 -7.05 10.17 -1.15
N ALA A 16 -7.36 8.88 -1.32
CA ALA A 16 -6.87 7.86 -0.40
C ALA A 16 -6.54 6.51 -1.06
N THR A 17 -5.69 5.75 -0.39
CA THR A 17 -5.48 4.33 -0.70
C THR A 17 -6.60 3.48 -0.13
N GLY A 18 -7.33 2.77 -0.98
CA GLY A 18 -8.47 1.95 -0.60
C GLY A 18 -8.18 0.45 -0.62
N THR A 19 -8.83 -0.30 0.27
CA THR A 19 -8.77 -1.77 0.29
C THR A 19 -9.60 -2.36 -0.85
N LEU A 20 -9.04 -3.34 -1.57
CA LEU A 20 -9.65 -3.92 -2.78
C LEU A 20 -10.58 -5.13 -2.56
N LYS A 21 -10.65 -5.64 -1.34
CA LYS A 21 -11.58 -6.69 -0.92
C LYS A 21 -12.22 -6.32 0.42
N PRO A 22 -13.46 -6.74 0.68
CA PRO A 22 -14.08 -6.59 1.99
C PRO A 22 -13.34 -7.45 3.04
N ASN A 23 -13.40 -7.02 4.30
CA ASN A 23 -12.95 -7.79 5.48
C ASN A 23 -11.48 -8.25 5.45
N GLN A 24 -10.61 -7.55 4.71
CA GLN A 24 -9.18 -7.86 4.70
C GLN A 24 -8.55 -7.56 6.05
N VAL A 25 -7.69 -8.46 6.51
CA VAL A 25 -6.98 -8.32 7.79
C VAL A 25 -5.48 -8.18 7.52
N MET A 26 -4.86 -7.13 8.06
CA MET A 26 -3.41 -6.96 7.92
C MET A 26 -2.67 -8.17 8.50
N GLY A 27 -1.64 -8.64 7.79
CA GLY A 27 -0.85 -9.81 8.20
C GLY A 27 -1.52 -11.15 7.92
N GLN A 28 -2.68 -11.18 7.26
CA GLN A 28 -3.40 -12.40 6.85
C GLN A 28 -3.71 -12.39 5.35
N GLY A 29 -3.81 -13.57 4.75
CA GLY A 29 -4.16 -13.74 3.34
C GLY A 29 -3.32 -12.86 2.42
N ASN A 30 -3.97 -12.23 1.45
CA ASN A 30 -3.40 -11.20 0.59
C ASN A 30 -4.10 -9.86 0.85
N TYR A 31 -3.44 -8.97 1.58
CA TYR A 31 -3.92 -7.62 1.87
C TYR A 31 -3.68 -6.71 0.66
N ALA A 32 -4.73 -6.50 -0.14
CA ALA A 32 -4.71 -5.78 -1.40
C ALA A 32 -5.21 -4.34 -1.26
N ILE A 33 -4.39 -3.39 -1.70
CA ILE A 33 -4.61 -1.94 -1.63
C ILE A 33 -4.41 -1.34 -3.03
N ALA A 34 -5.33 -0.47 -3.45
CA ALA A 34 -5.13 0.39 -4.61
C ALA A 34 -4.97 1.85 -4.18
N GLY A 35 -4.20 2.61 -4.96
CA GLY A 35 -4.07 4.05 -4.80
C GLY A 35 -3.80 4.73 -6.14
N HIS A 36 -4.26 5.98 -6.27
CA HIS A 36 -4.06 6.76 -7.48
C HIS A 36 -2.59 7.14 -7.68
N ARG A 37 -2.15 7.15 -8.95
CA ARG A 37 -0.85 7.69 -9.36
C ARG A 37 -1.08 9.12 -9.82
N MET A 38 -0.55 10.10 -9.08
CA MET A 38 -0.54 11.50 -9.49
C MET A 38 0.73 11.80 -10.31
N ASP A 39 0.69 12.76 -11.22
CA ASP A 39 1.91 13.15 -11.97
C ASP A 39 2.95 13.83 -11.07
N GLN A 40 2.54 14.36 -9.92
CA GLN A 40 3.44 14.77 -8.85
C GLN A 40 4.15 13.55 -8.26
N LYS A 41 5.48 13.48 -8.46
CA LYS A 41 6.31 12.29 -8.18
C LYS A 41 6.32 11.85 -6.70
N ASP A 42 6.04 12.76 -5.77
CA ASP A 42 6.11 12.51 -4.33
C ASP A 42 4.73 12.37 -3.65
N ALA A 43 3.63 12.51 -4.39
CA ALA A 43 2.27 12.37 -3.86
C ALA A 43 1.77 10.92 -3.93
N MET A 44 0.96 10.50 -2.95
CA MET A 44 0.18 9.24 -3.00
C MET A 44 1.03 7.99 -3.32
N PHE A 45 0.63 7.18 -4.31
CA PHE A 45 1.37 6.01 -4.79
C PHE A 45 2.37 6.32 -5.90
N SER A 46 2.61 7.58 -6.26
CA SER A 46 3.60 7.94 -7.28
C SER A 46 5.03 7.46 -6.95
N PRO A 47 5.50 7.47 -5.68
CA PRO A 47 6.76 6.85 -5.31
C PRO A 47 6.78 5.33 -5.51
N LEU A 48 5.63 4.66 -5.44
CA LEU A 48 5.54 3.22 -5.71
C LEU A 48 5.83 2.94 -7.18
N PHE A 49 5.44 3.83 -8.09
CA PHE A 49 5.79 3.70 -9.50
C PHE A 49 7.28 3.89 -9.76
N TRP A 50 7.88 4.95 -9.23
CA TRP A 50 9.24 5.37 -9.57
C TRP A 50 10.36 4.79 -8.67
N ARG A 51 10.05 4.42 -7.43
CA ARG A 51 11.05 4.02 -6.42
C ARG A 51 10.94 2.58 -5.97
N SER A 52 9.84 1.88 -6.29
CA SER A 52 9.68 0.48 -5.86
C SER A 52 10.69 -0.45 -6.53
N ARG A 53 11.32 -1.31 -5.73
CA ARG A 53 12.25 -2.35 -6.17
C ARG A 53 11.98 -3.64 -5.39
N VAL A 54 12.20 -4.78 -6.04
CA VAL A 54 12.19 -6.08 -5.37
C VAL A 54 13.24 -6.06 -4.25
N GLY A 55 12.90 -6.64 -3.09
CA GLY A 55 13.73 -6.67 -1.90
C GLY A 55 13.51 -5.51 -0.93
N GLN A 56 12.79 -4.45 -1.32
CA GLN A 56 12.44 -3.35 -0.40
C GLN A 56 11.43 -3.77 0.66
N LYS A 57 11.42 -3.04 1.78
CA LYS A 57 10.45 -3.24 2.86
C LYS A 57 9.19 -2.41 2.63
N ILE A 58 8.05 -2.99 2.98
CA ILE A 58 6.74 -2.32 3.06
C ILE A 58 6.27 -2.49 4.51
N TYR A 59 5.85 -1.39 5.14
CA TYR A 59 5.28 -1.44 6.49
C TYR A 59 3.82 -1.01 6.45
N LEU A 60 2.95 -1.83 7.03
CA LEU A 60 1.56 -1.49 7.29
C LEU A 60 1.34 -1.41 8.81
N THR A 61 0.35 -0.65 9.25
CA THR A 61 -0.02 -0.58 10.66
C THR A 61 -1.52 -0.36 10.84
N ASP A 62 -2.08 -1.02 11.85
CA ASP A 62 -3.42 -0.78 12.38
C ASP A 62 -3.38 0.07 13.67
N LEU A 63 -2.26 0.78 13.90
CA LEU A 63 -1.91 1.54 15.11
C LEU A 63 -1.64 0.71 16.37
N THR A 64 -2.03 -0.56 16.39
CA THR A 64 -1.71 -1.50 17.49
C THR A 64 -0.51 -2.38 17.16
N HIS A 65 -0.40 -2.78 15.90
CA HIS A 65 0.63 -3.64 15.34
C HIS A 65 1.28 -2.99 14.11
N VAL A 66 2.52 -3.40 13.83
CA VAL A 66 3.25 -3.06 12.62
C VAL A 66 3.60 -4.35 11.88
N TYR A 67 3.27 -4.39 10.60
CA TYR A 67 3.46 -5.54 9.73
C TYR A 67 4.55 -5.21 8.72
N GLU A 68 5.69 -5.89 8.81
CA GLU A 68 6.80 -5.75 7.87
C GLU A 68 6.67 -6.79 6.76
N TYR A 69 6.61 -6.32 5.51
CA TYR A 69 6.66 -7.15 4.32
C TYR A 69 7.94 -6.86 3.54
N LYS A 70 8.42 -7.86 2.80
CA LYS A 70 9.50 -7.71 1.82
C LYS A 70 8.94 -7.88 0.42
N THR A 71 9.14 -6.89 -0.44
CA THR A 71 8.73 -6.93 -1.85
C THR A 71 9.39 -8.10 -2.54
N THR A 72 8.58 -8.97 -3.16
CA THR A 72 9.04 -10.13 -3.93
C THR A 72 8.77 -9.98 -5.42
N GLU A 73 7.86 -9.08 -5.80
CA GLU A 73 7.43 -8.95 -7.19
C GLU A 73 7.08 -7.50 -7.52
N ARG A 74 7.46 -7.07 -8.73
CA ARG A 74 7.07 -5.79 -9.32
C ARG A 74 6.84 -6.03 -10.81
N THR A 75 5.61 -5.87 -11.27
CA THR A 75 5.27 -6.16 -12.67
C THR A 75 4.11 -5.29 -13.16
N PHE A 76 4.07 -5.04 -14.46
CA PHE A 76 2.93 -4.42 -15.12
C PHE A 76 1.91 -5.49 -15.51
N ILE A 77 0.65 -5.28 -15.13
CA ILE A 77 -0.46 -6.18 -15.42
C ILE A 77 -1.55 -5.45 -16.19
N LYS A 78 -2.29 -6.19 -17.01
CA LYS A 78 -3.50 -5.64 -17.66
C LYS A 78 -4.51 -5.21 -16.59
N ALA A 79 -5.25 -4.14 -16.84
CA ALA A 79 -6.29 -3.66 -15.92
C ALA A 79 -7.37 -4.72 -15.62
N THR A 80 -7.56 -5.70 -16.50
CA THR A 80 -8.50 -6.81 -16.34
C THR A 80 -8.01 -7.95 -15.45
N ARG A 81 -6.75 -7.92 -14.98
CA ARG A 81 -6.17 -8.96 -14.09
C ARG A 81 -6.61 -8.76 -12.65
N VAL A 82 -7.90 -8.99 -12.40
CA VAL A 82 -8.52 -8.84 -11.06
C VAL A 82 -8.13 -9.97 -10.11
N ASP A 83 -7.72 -11.14 -10.62
CA ASP A 83 -7.33 -12.32 -9.84
C ASP A 83 -6.15 -12.07 -8.89
N VAL A 84 -5.36 -11.03 -9.14
CA VAL A 84 -4.18 -10.69 -8.34
C VAL A 84 -4.50 -10.24 -6.91
N VAL A 85 -5.75 -9.88 -6.62
CA VAL A 85 -6.18 -9.52 -5.26
C VAL A 85 -6.54 -10.75 -4.43
N ASN A 86 -6.74 -11.91 -5.05
CA ASN A 86 -7.17 -13.12 -4.36
C ASN A 86 -6.11 -13.61 -3.36
N ASP A 87 -6.58 -14.30 -2.33
CA ASP A 87 -5.70 -14.96 -1.37
C ASP A 87 -5.00 -16.15 -2.01
N VAL A 88 -3.77 -16.39 -1.57
CA VAL A 88 -3.01 -17.58 -1.98
C VAL A 88 -2.84 -18.47 -0.75
N PRO A 89 -3.29 -19.75 -0.80
CA PRO A 89 -3.23 -20.65 0.34
C PRO A 89 -1.83 -20.70 0.98
N GLY A 90 -1.77 -20.60 2.30
CA GLY A 90 -0.53 -20.63 3.08
C GLY A 90 0.36 -19.40 2.94
N LYS A 91 -0.05 -18.34 2.23
CA LYS A 91 0.74 -17.12 2.07
C LYS A 91 0.11 -15.93 2.78
N LYS A 92 0.99 -15.10 3.36
CA LYS A 92 0.66 -13.80 3.94
C LYS A 92 1.32 -12.73 3.09
N LEU A 93 0.52 -12.00 2.33
CA LEU A 93 0.94 -11.11 1.25
C LEU A 93 0.37 -9.71 1.45
N VAL A 94 1.07 -8.73 0.91
CA VAL A 94 0.53 -7.42 0.59
C VAL A 94 0.61 -7.22 -0.92
N THR A 95 -0.46 -6.76 -1.54
CA THR A 95 -0.50 -6.42 -2.98
C THR A 95 -0.88 -4.95 -3.12
N LEU A 96 0.01 -4.16 -3.70
CA LEU A 96 -0.17 -2.73 -3.95
C LEU A 96 -0.38 -2.52 -5.45
N ILE A 97 -1.47 -1.85 -5.81
CA ILE A 97 -1.86 -1.62 -7.21
C ILE A 97 -1.97 -0.12 -7.46
N THR A 98 -1.37 0.35 -8.56
CA THR A 98 -1.54 1.73 -9.04
C THR A 98 -1.60 1.78 -10.56
N CYS A 99 -2.09 2.88 -11.14
CA CYS A 99 -2.10 3.07 -12.59
C CYS A 99 -0.67 3.19 -13.15
N ASP A 100 -0.44 2.69 -14.36
CA ASP A 100 0.79 2.99 -15.09
C ASP A 100 0.80 4.43 -15.62
N ALA A 101 1.87 4.85 -16.29
CA ALA A 101 2.00 6.21 -16.82
C ALA A 101 0.97 6.55 -17.92
N THR A 102 0.32 5.56 -18.51
CA THR A 102 -0.68 5.73 -19.59
C THR A 102 -2.11 5.54 -19.12
N GLY A 103 -2.31 5.03 -17.90
CA GLY A 103 -3.61 4.57 -17.39
C GLY A 103 -4.09 3.24 -17.98
N ALA A 104 -3.46 2.73 -19.05
CA ALA A 104 -3.89 1.53 -19.77
C ALA A 104 -3.59 0.24 -18.98
N ASN A 105 -2.47 0.21 -18.24
CA ASN A 105 -2.12 -0.93 -17.38
C ASN A 105 -2.09 -0.53 -15.91
N ARG A 106 -1.83 -1.51 -15.06
CA ARG A 106 -1.59 -1.33 -13.63
C ARG A 106 -0.18 -1.78 -13.30
N LEU A 107 0.50 -1.03 -12.44
CA LEU A 107 1.67 -1.52 -11.76
C LEU A 107 1.22 -2.30 -10.53
N MET A 108 1.62 -3.57 -10.46
CA MET A 108 1.47 -4.42 -9.28
C MET A 108 2.81 -4.53 -8.56
N VAL A 109 2.81 -4.26 -7.27
CA VAL A 109 3.91 -4.57 -6.35
C VAL A 109 3.38 -5.53 -5.30
N ARG A 110 4.08 -6.65 -5.08
CA ARG A 110 3.69 -7.64 -4.08
C ARG A 110 4.81 -7.91 -3.11
N GLY A 111 4.47 -8.01 -1.82
CA GLY A 111 5.40 -8.37 -0.76
C GLY A 111 4.90 -9.55 0.07
N LYS A 112 5.84 -10.29 0.65
CA LYS A 112 5.57 -11.37 1.62
C LYS A 112 5.77 -10.84 3.03
N LEU A 113 4.89 -11.21 3.97
CA LEU A 113 5.04 -10.86 5.37
C LEU A 113 6.31 -11.51 5.93
N MET A 114 7.14 -10.70 6.57
CA MET A 114 8.36 -11.14 7.26
C MET A 114 8.13 -11.20 8.77
N HIS A 115 7.56 -10.13 9.33
CA HIS A 115 7.39 -9.97 10.77
C HIS A 115 6.13 -9.18 11.12
N SER A 116 5.58 -9.47 12.29
CA SER A 116 4.55 -8.67 12.95
C SER A 116 5.07 -8.25 14.31
N TYR A 117 4.93 -6.97 14.63
CA TYR A 117 5.37 -6.36 15.88
C TYR A 117 4.17 -5.71 16.57
N THR A 118 4.20 -5.65 17.90
CA THR A 118 3.40 -4.63 18.61
C THR A 118 3.98 -3.25 18.30
N TRP A 119 3.18 -2.18 18.38
CA TRP A 119 3.65 -0.81 18.14
C TRP A 119 4.94 -0.47 18.92
N LYS A 120 4.98 -0.89 20.19
CA LYS A 120 6.13 -0.65 21.09
C LYS A 120 7.41 -1.39 20.70
N SER A 121 7.29 -2.53 20.02
CA SER A 121 8.42 -3.38 19.63
C SER A 121 8.85 -3.23 18.16
N ALA A 122 8.11 -2.43 17.39
CA ALA A 122 8.40 -2.23 15.98
C ALA A 122 9.72 -1.45 15.76
N PRO A 123 10.40 -1.63 14.62
CA PRO A 123 11.59 -0.86 14.29
C PRO A 123 11.35 0.65 14.36
N LYS A 124 12.21 1.38 15.08
CA LYS A 124 12.09 2.85 15.24
C LYS A 124 12.00 3.60 13.92
N ALA A 125 12.69 3.12 12.88
CA ALA A 125 12.62 3.69 11.53
C ALA A 125 11.22 3.58 10.90
N ALA A 126 10.51 2.46 11.12
CA ALA A 126 9.13 2.29 10.66
C ALA A 126 8.18 3.24 11.41
N ILE A 127 8.30 3.31 12.74
CA ILE A 127 7.52 4.23 13.58
C ILE A 127 7.73 5.69 13.15
N LYS A 128 8.98 6.11 12.99
CA LYS A 128 9.33 7.46 12.48
C LYS A 128 8.71 7.72 11.11
N GLY A 129 8.68 6.71 10.24
CA GLY A 129 8.04 6.78 8.92
C GLY A 129 6.53 7.05 9.00
N PHE A 130 5.83 6.46 9.98
CA PHE A 130 4.42 6.72 10.24
C PHE A 130 4.17 8.09 10.89
N SER A 131 5.09 8.58 11.72
CA SER A 131 4.96 9.87 12.41
C SER A 131 5.36 11.09 11.56
N TYR A 132 5.86 10.89 10.33
CA TYR A 132 6.25 11.99 9.45
C TYR A 132 5.02 12.69 8.86
N LYS A 133 4.55 13.72 9.59
CA LYS A 133 3.71 14.87 9.22
C LYS A 133 2.53 14.63 8.25
N GLN A 134 1.32 14.52 8.81
CA GLN A 134 0.19 15.33 8.34
C GLN A 134 0.40 16.76 8.87
N THR A 135 1.20 17.58 8.21
CA THR A 135 0.94 19.03 8.26
C THR A 135 -0.05 19.25 7.14
N VAL A 136 -1.34 19.14 7.46
CA VAL A 136 -2.35 19.86 6.70
C VAL A 136 -1.99 21.32 6.95
N GLU A 137 -1.52 22.00 5.90
CA GLU A 137 -1.46 23.46 5.94
C GLU A 137 -2.84 23.94 6.38
N THR A 138 -2.85 24.76 7.41
CA THR A 138 -3.98 25.61 7.79
C THR A 138 -4.30 26.51 6.60
N ILE A 139 -5.01 25.97 5.60
CA ILE A 139 -5.71 26.75 4.57
C ILE A 139 -7.12 26.92 5.09
N ALA A 140 -7.23 27.78 6.09
CA ALA A 140 -8.45 28.49 6.44
C ALA A 140 -7.97 29.75 7.18
N SER A 141 -7.65 30.75 6.37
CA SER A 141 -7.91 32.16 6.67
C SER A 141 -9.31 32.37 7.21
#